data_AF-F9ERT2-F1
#
_entry.id   AF-F9ERT2-F1
#
_cell.length_a   1.000
_cell.length_b   1.000
_cell.length_c   1.000
_cell.angle_alpha   90.00
_cell.angle_beta   90.00
_cell.angle_gamma   90.00
#
_symmetry.space_group_name_H-M   'P 1'
#
loop_
_entity.id
_entity.type
_entity.pdbx_description
1 polymer ?
#
loop_
_entity_poly.entity_id
_entity_poly.type
_entity_poly.pdbx_seq_one_letter_code
_entity_poly.pdbx_strand_id
1 'polypeptide(L)'
;KAYEHYRVDLDKLKKSYELGASPKINLESVELEAEDSKLQIDILETKLKSLYDVGKTDYNIDFENYKLLDFVENNESIDFILNSYMKDEVEELRLSLSMAEERKSYSNYDRYMPDLYLGYERVDRNLRGDRYYRDQDLFTIKFSKKLFSTDSEYKLNELEVENLKNDLNEKIRVINAEKIN
;
A
#
# COMPACT_ATOMS: atom_id res chain seq x y z
N LYS A 1 -41.01 2.96 -7.23
CA LYS A 1 -42.14 3.94 -7.28
C LYS A 1 -42.18 4.71 -8.60
N ALA A 2 -41.07 5.25 -9.12
CA ALA A 2 -41.07 5.98 -10.40
C ALA A 2 -41.38 5.10 -11.63
N TYR A 3 -40.81 3.88 -11.71
CA TYR A 3 -41.09 2.94 -12.81
C TYR A 3 -42.55 2.47 -12.87
N GLU A 4 -43.18 2.26 -11.70
CA GLU A 4 -44.61 1.95 -11.59
C GLU A 4 -45.49 3.09 -12.15
N HIS A 5 -45.14 4.34 -11.86
CA HIS A 5 -45.81 5.51 -12.43
C HIS A 5 -45.64 5.58 -13.96
N TYR A 6 -44.41 5.36 -14.45
CA TYR A 6 -44.13 5.32 -15.89
C TYR A 6 -44.93 4.23 -16.60
N ARG A 7 -45.07 3.05 -16.00
CA ARG A 7 -45.86 1.94 -16.56
C ARG A 7 -47.35 2.27 -16.69
N VAL A 8 -47.90 2.96 -15.69
CA VAL A 8 -49.31 3.40 -15.68
C VAL A 8 -49.57 4.45 -16.76
N ASP A 9 -48.64 5.36 -16.99
CA ASP A 9 -48.80 6.40 -18.02
C ASP A 9 -48.62 5.84 -19.44
N LEU A 10 -47.75 4.83 -19.61
CA LEU A 10 -47.61 4.06 -20.85
C LEU A 10 -48.90 3.28 -21.19
N ASP A 11 -49.55 2.67 -20.20
CA ASP A 11 -50.85 1.98 -20.38
C ASP A 11 -51.98 2.94 -20.76
N LYS A 12 -51.99 4.16 -20.20
CA LYS A 12 -52.96 5.21 -20.60
C LYS A 12 -52.73 5.66 -22.04
N LEU A 13 -51.46 5.84 -22.42
CA LEU A 13 -51.10 6.25 -23.78
C LEU A 13 -51.48 5.16 -24.81
N LYS A 14 -51.26 3.87 -24.48
CA LYS A 14 -51.72 2.72 -25.28
C LYS A 14 -53.24 2.75 -25.51
N LYS A 15 -54.02 2.91 -24.44
CA LYS A 15 -55.49 3.03 -24.55
C LYS A 15 -55.91 4.24 -25.39
N SER A 16 -55.22 5.37 -25.27
CA SER A 16 -55.52 6.57 -26.07
C SER A 16 -55.23 6.37 -27.56
N TYR A 17 -54.18 5.62 -27.89
CA TYR A 17 -53.87 5.22 -29.26
C TYR A 17 -54.91 4.23 -29.82
N GLU A 18 -55.30 3.20 -29.05
CA GLU A 18 -56.34 2.23 -29.43
C GLU A 18 -57.69 2.90 -29.71
N LEU A 19 -58.01 3.96 -28.98
CA LEU A 19 -59.21 4.78 -29.17
C LEU A 19 -59.08 5.82 -30.31
N GLY A 20 -57.94 5.87 -31.00
CA GLY A 20 -57.66 6.80 -32.10
C GLY A 20 -57.41 8.25 -31.68
N ALA A 21 -57.25 8.52 -30.38
CA ALA A 21 -57.04 9.84 -29.81
C ALA A 21 -55.56 10.28 -29.80
N SER A 22 -54.62 9.37 -30.03
CA SER A 22 -53.18 9.64 -30.08
C SER A 22 -52.54 9.07 -31.36
N PRO A 23 -51.60 9.77 -32.00
CA PRO A 23 -50.81 9.24 -33.12
C PRO A 23 -49.90 8.07 -32.72
N LYS A 24 -49.70 7.12 -33.65
CA LYS A 24 -48.78 5.96 -33.46
C LYS A 24 -47.35 6.37 -33.11
N ILE A 25 -46.87 7.45 -33.72
CA ILE A 25 -45.52 7.99 -33.51
C ILE A 25 -45.29 8.39 -32.04
N ASN A 26 -46.31 8.94 -31.38
CA ASN A 26 -46.20 9.32 -29.97
C ASN A 26 -46.13 8.08 -29.06
N LEU A 27 -46.84 7.01 -29.41
CA LEU A 27 -46.74 5.75 -28.69
C LEU A 27 -45.36 5.11 -28.86
N GLU A 28 -44.87 5.00 -30.11
CA GLU A 28 -43.56 4.43 -30.42
C GLU A 28 -42.42 5.22 -29.76
N SER A 29 -42.51 6.56 -29.72
CA SER A 29 -41.50 7.39 -29.04
C SER A 29 -41.43 7.09 -27.54
N VAL A 30 -42.57 7.00 -26.87
CA VAL A 30 -42.64 6.75 -25.42
C VAL A 30 -42.25 5.30 -25.07
N GLU A 31 -42.57 4.34 -25.94
CA GLU A 31 -42.10 2.95 -25.80
C GLU A 31 -40.58 2.86 -25.90
N LEU A 32 -39.98 3.56 -26.86
CA LEU A 32 -38.53 3.57 -27.06
C LEU A 32 -37.80 4.24 -25.88
N GLU A 33 -38.33 5.35 -25.35
CA GLU A 33 -37.81 5.99 -24.13
C GLU A 33 -37.90 5.07 -22.89
N ALA A 34 -38.97 4.27 -22.79
CA ALA A 34 -39.12 3.32 -21.70
C ALA A 34 -38.14 2.14 -21.82
N GLU A 35 -37.89 1.66 -23.04
CA GLU A 35 -36.89 0.63 -23.31
C GLU A 35 -35.47 1.11 -22.99
N ASP A 36 -35.11 2.33 -23.42
CA ASP A 36 -33.82 2.95 -23.11
C ASP A 36 -33.63 3.13 -21.59
N SER A 37 -34.65 3.66 -20.91
CA SER A 37 -34.62 3.83 -19.45
C SER A 37 -34.44 2.51 -18.72
N LYS A 38 -35.07 1.43 -19.20
CA LYS A 38 -34.90 0.08 -18.63
C LYS A 38 -33.48 -0.43 -18.83
N LEU A 39 -32.91 -0.27 -20.01
CA LEU A 39 -31.51 -0.64 -20.28
C LEU A 39 -30.55 0.12 -19.37
N GLN A 40 -30.78 1.41 -19.14
CA GLN A 40 -29.97 2.20 -18.21
C GLN A 40 -30.06 1.68 -16.78
N ILE A 41 -31.27 1.30 -16.32
CA ILE A 41 -31.46 0.69 -14.99
C ILE A 41 -30.69 -0.62 -14.89
N ASP A 42 -30.81 -1.52 -15.87
CA ASP A 42 -30.11 -2.81 -15.86
C ASP A 42 -28.58 -2.63 -15.82
N ILE A 43 -28.04 -1.64 -16.56
CA ILE A 43 -26.62 -1.27 -16.51
C ILE A 43 -26.23 -0.76 -15.12
N LEU A 44 -27.05 0.10 -14.51
CA LEU A 44 -26.79 0.65 -13.18
C LEU A 44 -26.85 -0.43 -12.10
N GLU A 45 -27.80 -1.36 -12.17
CA GLU A 45 -27.89 -2.51 -11.26
C GLU A 45 -26.67 -3.41 -11.38
N THR A 46 -26.20 -3.67 -12.60
CA THR A 46 -24.97 -4.45 -12.83
C THR A 46 -23.75 -3.75 -12.24
N LYS A 47 -23.62 -2.42 -12.43
CA LYS A 47 -22.54 -1.63 -11.84
C LYS A 47 -22.61 -1.63 -10.32
N LEU A 48 -23.80 -1.45 -9.74
CA LEU A 48 -24.00 -1.48 -8.30
C LEU A 48 -23.56 -2.82 -7.71
N LYS A 49 -23.95 -3.93 -8.33
CA LYS A 49 -23.52 -5.27 -7.91
C LYS A 49 -22.00 -5.43 -7.99
N SER A 50 -21.38 -4.97 -9.07
CA SER A 50 -19.91 -5.01 -9.19
C SER A 50 -19.21 -4.21 -8.09
N LEU A 51 -19.77 -3.08 -7.66
CA LEU A 51 -19.24 -2.30 -6.55
C LEU A 51 -19.43 -3.01 -5.20
N TYR A 52 -20.56 -3.69 -4.99
CA TYR A 52 -20.78 -4.51 -3.78
C TYR A 52 -19.81 -5.67 -3.71
N ASP A 53 -19.54 -6.32 -4.85
CA ASP A 53 -18.55 -7.40 -4.94
C ASP A 53 -17.16 -6.88 -4.55
N VAL A 54 -16.72 -5.74 -5.09
CA VAL A 54 -15.45 -5.07 -4.71
C VAL A 54 -15.42 -4.76 -3.21
N GLY A 55 -16.51 -4.21 -2.66
CA GLY A 55 -16.66 -3.96 -1.23
C GLY A 55 -16.42 -5.19 -0.37
N LYS A 56 -16.98 -6.31 -0.80
CA LYS A 56 -16.88 -7.59 -0.10
C LYS A 56 -15.50 -8.25 -0.25
N THR A 57 -14.90 -8.20 -1.43
CA THR A 57 -13.60 -8.82 -1.68
C THR A 57 -12.46 -8.04 -1.06
N ASP A 58 -12.45 -6.72 -1.23
CA ASP A 58 -11.27 -5.91 -0.94
C ASP A 58 -11.31 -5.38 0.49
N TYR A 59 -12.51 -5.11 1.01
CA TYR A 59 -12.70 -4.49 2.32
C TYR A 59 -13.44 -5.39 3.32
N ASN A 60 -13.92 -6.57 2.90
CA ASN A 60 -14.72 -7.48 3.72
C ASN A 60 -15.99 -6.81 4.31
N ILE A 61 -16.57 -5.88 3.55
CA ILE A 61 -17.79 -5.16 3.92
C ILE A 61 -18.93 -5.64 3.02
N ASP A 62 -20.05 -6.07 3.62
CA ASP A 62 -21.24 -6.46 2.88
C ASP A 62 -22.24 -5.30 2.81
N PHE A 63 -22.23 -4.59 1.68
CA PHE A 63 -23.08 -3.42 1.45
C PHE A 63 -24.56 -3.74 1.18
N GLU A 64 -24.94 -5.01 0.96
CA GLU A 64 -26.34 -5.37 0.65
C GLU A 64 -27.31 -5.02 1.78
N ASN A 65 -26.82 -4.96 3.02
CA ASN A 65 -27.63 -4.67 4.21
C ASN A 65 -27.55 -3.21 4.69
N TYR A 66 -26.72 -2.37 4.05
CA TYR A 66 -26.56 -0.99 4.46
C TYR A 66 -27.63 -0.09 3.83
N LYS A 67 -28.17 0.81 4.63
CA LYS A 67 -28.98 1.93 4.16
C LYS A 67 -28.14 3.18 4.13
N LEU A 68 -28.52 4.14 3.29
CA LEU A 68 -27.90 5.47 3.24
C LEU A 68 -27.82 6.16 4.62
N LEU A 69 -28.78 5.88 5.51
CA LEU A 69 -28.82 6.42 6.87
C LEU A 69 -27.79 5.80 7.81
N ASP A 70 -27.21 4.65 7.46
CA ASP A 70 -26.24 3.95 8.29
C ASP A 70 -24.81 4.52 8.09
N PHE A 71 -24.62 5.40 7.10
CA PHE A 71 -23.34 6.08 6.88
C PHE A 71 -23.21 7.28 7.82
N VAL A 72 -22.18 7.26 8.65
CA VAL A 72 -21.80 8.39 9.51
C VAL A 72 -20.98 9.37 8.67
N GLU A 73 -21.45 10.62 8.56
CA GLU A 73 -20.66 11.69 7.95
C GLU A 73 -19.40 11.94 8.78
N ASN A 74 -18.23 11.84 8.13
CA ASN A 74 -16.97 12.09 8.80
C ASN A 74 -16.73 13.61 8.87
N ASN A 75 -17.01 14.21 10.03
CA ASN A 75 -16.85 15.66 10.27
C ASN A 75 -15.40 16.06 10.62
N GLU A 76 -14.41 15.32 10.14
CA GLU A 76 -13.01 15.66 10.38
C GLU A 76 -12.64 16.96 9.66
N SER A 77 -11.88 17.82 10.34
CA SER A 77 -11.33 19.02 9.71
C SER A 77 -10.39 18.63 8.58
N ILE A 78 -10.50 19.30 7.44
CA ILE A 78 -9.57 19.16 6.31
C ILE A 78 -8.12 19.36 6.77
N ASP A 79 -7.89 20.27 7.73
CA ASP A 79 -6.55 20.51 8.31
C ASP A 79 -5.98 19.25 8.98
N PHE A 80 -6.82 18.45 9.63
CA PHE A 80 -6.38 17.21 10.26
C PHE A 80 -5.96 16.18 9.19
N ILE A 81 -6.79 16.03 8.16
CA ILE A 81 -6.54 15.11 7.04
C ILE A 81 -5.23 15.51 6.32
N LEU A 82 -5.05 16.80 6.02
CA LEU A 82 -3.84 17.32 5.39
C LEU A 82 -2.60 17.12 6.27
N ASN A 83 -2.72 17.18 7.60
CA ASN A 83 -1.61 16.90 8.50
C ASN A 83 -1.24 15.41 8.56
N SER A 84 -2.22 14.52 8.46
CA SER A 84 -1.98 13.07 8.35
C SER A 84 -1.54 12.61 6.95
N TYR A 85 -1.80 13.41 5.92
CA TYR A 85 -1.55 13.04 4.54
C TYR A 85 -0.09 12.64 4.29
N MET A 86 0.10 11.39 3.86
CA MET A 86 1.38 10.75 3.57
C MET A 86 2.42 10.79 4.71
N LYS A 87 1.97 10.99 5.96
CA LYS A 87 2.87 11.04 7.11
C LYS A 87 3.63 9.72 7.30
N ASP A 88 2.95 8.60 7.18
CA ASP A 88 3.53 7.27 7.38
C ASP A 88 4.60 6.95 6.33
N GLU A 89 4.37 7.29 5.06
CA GLU A 89 5.36 7.12 4.00
C GLU A 89 6.61 7.97 4.23
N VAL A 90 6.44 9.20 4.73
CA VAL A 90 7.58 10.07 5.08
C VAL A 90 8.34 9.50 6.29
N GLU A 91 7.65 8.93 7.27
CA GLU A 91 8.28 8.28 8.42
C GLU A 91 9.04 7.02 8.01
N GLU A 92 8.50 6.20 7.11
CA GLU A 92 9.18 5.01 6.57
C GLU A 92 10.48 5.39 5.83
N LEU A 93 10.44 6.45 5.01
CA LEU A 93 11.64 6.96 4.33
C LEU A 93 12.68 7.50 5.32
N ARG A 94 12.25 8.20 6.38
CA ARG A 94 13.14 8.66 7.45
C ARG A 94 13.79 7.49 8.20
N LEU A 95 13.02 6.45 8.49
CA LEU A 95 13.54 5.24 9.14
C LEU A 95 14.56 4.54 8.23
N SER A 96 14.24 4.39 6.94
CA SER A 96 15.13 3.81 5.94
C SER A 96 16.44 4.59 5.83
N LEU A 97 16.37 5.92 5.82
CA LEU A 97 17.54 6.79 5.84
C LEU A 97 18.38 6.58 7.11
N SER A 98 17.75 6.51 8.28
CA SER A 98 18.45 6.26 9.55
C SER A 98 19.19 4.93 9.53
N MET A 99 18.56 3.87 9.04
CA MET A 99 19.18 2.54 8.91
C MET A 99 20.37 2.58 7.93
N ALA A 100 20.26 3.31 6.82
CA ALA A 100 21.35 3.46 5.87
C ALA A 100 22.52 4.26 6.45
N GLU A 101 22.26 5.31 7.23
CA GLU A 101 23.30 6.09 7.92
C GLU A 101 24.04 5.25 8.98
N GLU A 102 23.33 4.38 9.69
CA GLU A 102 23.94 3.40 10.58
C GLU A 102 24.82 2.41 9.82
N ARG A 103 24.32 1.81 8.73
CA ARG A 103 25.12 0.90 7.87
C ARG A 103 26.38 1.57 7.32
N LYS A 104 26.27 2.83 6.89
CA LYS A 104 27.44 3.63 6.48
C LYS A 104 28.45 3.75 7.63
N SER A 105 27.97 4.02 8.84
CA SER A 105 28.81 4.17 10.03
C SER A 105 29.51 2.88 10.42
N TYR A 106 28.80 1.75 10.42
CA TYR A 106 29.38 0.42 10.66
C TYR A 106 30.42 0.05 9.61
N SER A 107 30.09 0.23 8.33
CA SER A 107 31.04 -0.04 7.25
C SER A 107 32.29 0.84 7.35
N ASN A 108 32.15 2.10 7.79
CA ASN A 108 33.29 2.96 8.02
C ASN A 108 34.15 2.48 9.20
N TYR A 109 33.51 2.04 10.29
CA TYR A 109 34.19 1.51 11.46
C TYR A 109 34.99 0.24 11.13
N ASP A 110 34.38 -0.71 10.44
CA ASP A 110 34.97 -1.99 10.04
C ASP A 110 36.20 -1.81 9.13
N ARG A 111 36.24 -0.73 8.33
CA ARG A 111 37.43 -0.39 7.52
C ARG A 111 38.66 -0.09 8.35
N TYR A 112 38.49 0.50 9.53
CA TYR A 112 39.61 0.95 10.35
C TYR A 112 39.91 0.00 11.51
N MET A 113 38.95 -0.80 11.94
CA MET A 113 39.10 -1.62 13.14
C MET A 113 39.58 -3.04 12.84
N PRO A 114 40.56 -3.56 13.60
CA PRO A 114 40.93 -4.96 13.52
C PRO A 114 39.86 -5.84 14.18
N ASP A 115 39.63 -7.02 13.63
CA ASP A 115 38.87 -8.07 14.30
C ASP A 115 39.68 -8.63 15.47
N LEU A 116 39.01 -8.80 16.61
CA LEU A 116 39.55 -9.44 17.81
C LEU A 116 38.77 -10.72 18.09
N TYR A 117 39.45 -11.86 18.03
CA TYR A 117 38.89 -13.16 18.38
C TYR A 117 39.49 -13.65 19.70
N LEU A 118 38.63 -14.06 20.61
CA LEU A 118 38.98 -14.73 21.86
C LEU A 118 38.48 -16.17 21.78
N GLY A 119 39.39 -17.13 21.88
CA GLY A 119 39.10 -18.55 21.85
C GLY A 119 39.51 -19.20 23.17
N TYR A 120 38.67 -20.10 23.65
CA TYR A 120 39.00 -21.00 24.75
C TYR A 120 38.61 -22.41 24.35
N GLU A 121 39.58 -23.31 24.33
CA GLU A 121 39.38 -24.72 24.00
C GLU A 121 39.80 -25.58 25.18
N ARG A 122 38.85 -26.34 25.72
CA ARG A 122 39.10 -27.34 26.76
C ARG A 122 39.42 -28.67 26.08
N VAL A 123 40.61 -29.20 26.32
CA VAL A 123 41.05 -30.45 25.70
C VAL A 123 40.59 -31.64 26.57
N ASP A 124 39.58 -32.37 26.11
CA ASP A 124 39.13 -33.60 26.77
C ASP A 124 40.07 -34.77 26.52
N ARG A 125 40.45 -35.48 27.58
CA ARG A 125 41.44 -36.57 27.61
C ARG A 125 41.17 -37.74 26.65
N ASN A 126 39.95 -37.88 26.16
CA ASN A 126 39.50 -39.08 25.43
C ASN A 126 39.52 -38.94 23.90
N LEU A 127 39.90 -37.78 23.35
CA LEU A 127 39.90 -37.53 21.91
C LEU A 127 41.30 -37.16 21.40
N ARG A 128 41.92 -38.11 20.67
CA ARG A 128 43.16 -38.04 19.85
C ARG A 128 44.47 -38.52 20.51
N GLY A 129 45.07 -39.51 19.85
CA GLY A 129 46.33 -40.18 20.20
C GLY A 129 47.61 -39.44 19.80
N ASP A 130 47.59 -38.10 19.75
CA ASP A 130 48.81 -37.31 19.50
C ASP A 130 49.45 -36.87 20.81
N ARG A 131 50.73 -37.20 20.95
CA ARG A 131 51.49 -37.23 22.22
C ARG A 131 51.99 -35.86 22.72
N TYR A 132 51.55 -34.74 22.14
CA TYR A 132 52.19 -33.43 22.36
C TYR A 132 51.36 -32.41 23.15
N TYR A 133 50.05 -32.60 23.34
CA TYR A 133 49.19 -31.64 24.06
C TYR A 133 48.15 -32.34 24.96
N ARG A 134 48.60 -33.21 25.87
CA ARG A 134 47.72 -33.75 26.91
C ARG A 134 47.61 -32.72 28.06
N ASP A 135 46.37 -32.41 28.46
CA ASP A 135 46.02 -31.65 29.67
C ASP A 135 46.31 -30.13 29.68
N GLN A 136 46.33 -29.45 28.53
CA GLN A 136 46.43 -27.98 28.50
C GLN A 136 45.17 -27.36 27.89
N ASP A 137 44.43 -26.60 28.71
CA ASP A 137 43.40 -25.71 28.21
C ASP A 137 44.05 -24.61 27.36
N LEU A 138 43.56 -24.43 26.13
CA LEU A 138 44.12 -23.48 25.19
C LEU A 138 43.31 -22.19 25.21
N PHE A 139 43.92 -21.10 25.65
CA PHE A 139 43.39 -19.75 25.46
C PHE A 139 44.09 -19.08 24.28
N THR A 140 43.32 -18.58 23.33
CA THR A 140 43.82 -17.95 22.10
C THR A 140 43.27 -16.53 21.96
N ILE A 141 44.16 -15.58 21.68
CA ILE A 141 43.80 -14.23 21.25
C ILE A 141 44.32 -14.06 19.82
N LYS A 142 43.44 -13.72 18.87
CA LYS A 142 43.82 -13.43 17.49
C LYS A 142 43.34 -12.04 17.09
N PHE A 143 44.28 -11.21 16.65
CA PHE A 143 44.00 -9.94 15.99
C PHE A 143 44.13 -10.12 14.48
N SER A 144 43.13 -9.68 13.71
CA SER A 144 43.13 -9.78 12.25
C SER A 144 42.75 -8.44 11.64
N LYS A 145 43.56 -7.94 10.71
CA LYS A 145 43.24 -6.71 9.97
C LYS A 145 43.67 -6.84 8.52
N LYS A 146 42.77 -6.48 7.62
CA LYS A 146 43.09 -6.37 6.19
C LYS A 146 43.77 -5.03 5.94
N LEU A 147 45.01 -5.07 5.42
CA LEU A 147 45.79 -3.85 5.12
C LEU A 147 45.47 -3.25 3.75
N PHE A 148 44.98 -4.08 2.82
CA PHE A 148 44.61 -3.67 1.47
C PHE A 148 43.24 -4.25 1.12
N SER A 149 42.23 -3.39 1.05
CA SER A 149 40.88 -3.71 0.58
C SER A 149 40.34 -2.60 -0.29
N THR A 150 39.47 -2.95 -1.24
CA THR A 150 38.66 -1.97 -1.95
C THR A 150 37.55 -1.48 -1.02
N ASP A 151 37.46 -0.16 -0.84
CA ASP A 151 36.43 0.50 -0.04
C ASP A 151 35.04 0.53 -0.71
N SER A 152 34.73 -0.49 -1.50
CA SER A 152 33.52 -0.54 -2.33
C SER A 152 32.25 -0.50 -1.48
N GLU A 153 32.22 -1.22 -0.37
CA GLU A 153 31.05 -1.31 0.50
C GLU A 153 30.70 0.04 1.14
N TYR A 154 31.68 0.74 1.70
CA TYR A 154 31.46 2.07 2.27
C TYR A 154 30.98 3.07 1.21
N LYS A 155 31.56 3.04 0.00
CA LYS A 155 31.14 3.93 -1.10
C LYS A 155 29.72 3.62 -1.58
N LEU A 156 29.32 2.35 -1.60
CA LEU A 156 27.96 1.94 -1.93
C LEU A 156 26.98 2.44 -0.86
N ASN A 157 27.30 2.26 0.41
CA ASN A 157 26.46 2.75 1.52
C ASN A 157 26.38 4.29 1.54
N GLU A 158 27.45 4.98 1.16
CA GLU A 158 27.45 6.43 1.01
C GLU A 158 26.52 6.91 -0.10
N LEU A 159 26.53 6.25 -1.26
CA LEU A 159 25.63 6.52 -2.37
C LEU A 159 24.17 6.22 -1.99
N GLU A 160 23.91 5.12 -1.28
CA GLU A 160 22.58 4.75 -0.80
C GLU A 160 22.00 5.84 0.12
N VAL A 161 22.79 6.35 1.06
CA VAL A 161 22.39 7.46 1.94
C VAL A 161 22.07 8.72 1.16
N GLU A 162 22.87 9.06 0.13
CA GLU A 162 22.63 10.23 -0.70
C GLU A 162 21.32 10.11 -1.49
N ASN A 163 21.06 8.95 -2.08
CA ASN A 163 19.82 8.67 -2.81
C ASN A 163 18.60 8.79 -1.90
N LEU A 164 18.62 8.14 -0.73
CA LEU A 164 17.51 8.20 0.23
C LEU A 164 17.25 9.62 0.75
N LYS A 165 18.29 10.45 0.89
CA LYS A 165 18.12 11.88 1.22
C LYS A 165 17.42 12.65 0.11
N ASN A 166 17.81 12.39 -1.14
CA ASN A 166 17.19 13.04 -2.29
C ASN A 166 15.72 12.63 -2.42
N ASP A 167 15.43 11.34 -2.30
CA ASP A 167 14.06 10.79 -2.37
C ASP A 167 13.17 11.38 -1.27
N LEU A 168 13.66 11.45 -0.03
CA LEU A 168 12.93 12.05 1.08
C LEU A 168 12.62 13.54 0.82
N ASN A 169 13.59 14.29 0.32
CA ASN A 169 13.41 15.72 0.02
C ASN A 169 12.42 15.94 -1.12
N GLU A 170 12.50 15.13 -2.18
CA GLU A 170 11.56 15.19 -3.29
C GLU A 170 10.14 14.83 -2.83
N LYS A 171 10.00 13.77 -2.04
CA LYS A 171 8.70 13.35 -1.49
C LYS A 171 8.06 14.44 -0.64
N ILE A 172 8.81 15.05 0.28
CA ILE A 172 8.31 16.18 1.09
C ILE A 172 7.89 17.36 0.21
N ARG A 173 8.65 17.65 -0.85
CA ARG A 173 8.33 18.73 -1.79
C ARG A 173 7.02 18.45 -2.54
N VAL A 174 6.83 17.24 -3.04
CA VAL A 174 5.60 16.82 -3.75
C VAL A 174 4.40 16.91 -2.82
N ILE A 175 4.50 16.33 -1.61
CA ILE A 175 3.44 16.39 -0.59
C ILE A 175 3.05 17.82 -0.28
N ASN A 176 4.02 18.72 -0.09
CA ASN A 176 3.72 20.13 0.20
C ASN A 176 3.06 20.85 -0.99
N ALA A 177 3.41 20.49 -2.22
CA ALA A 177 2.74 21.03 -3.41
C ALA A 177 1.30 20.52 -3.54
N GLU A 178 1.05 19.26 -3.20
CA GLU A 178 -0.29 18.66 -3.20
C GLU A 178 -1.19 19.25 -2.11
N LYS A 179 -0.65 19.60 -0.94
CA LYS A 179 -1.42 20.25 0.15
C LYS A 179 -1.91 21.66 -0.16
N ILE A 180 -1.28 22.35 -1.12
CA ILE A 180 -1.59 23.75 -1.47
C ILE A 180 -2.64 23.85 -2.59
N ASN A 181 -2.82 22.77 -3.39
CA ASN A 181 -3.80 22.69 -4.48
C ASN A 181 -5.15 22.16 -3.99
#